data_AF-A0A521JXW5-F1
#
_entry.id   AF-A0A521JXW5-F1
#
_cell.length_a   1.000
_cell.length_b   1.000
_cell.length_c   1.000
_cell.angle_alpha   90.00
_cell.angle_beta   90.00
_cell.angle_gamma   90.00
#
_symmetry.space_group_name_H-M   'P 1'
#
loop_
_entity.id
_entity.type
_entity.pdbx_description
1 polymer ?
#
loop_
_entity_poly.entity_id
_entity_poly.type
_entity_poly.pdbx_seq_one_letter_code
_entity_poly.pdbx_strand_id
1 'polypeptide(L)'
;MSDDGLFPKPYQEFLKQREEVKGYEFQHAPAGSAPPPVVTFRSKLRWWTWDRWRRMKTIRQERDKFQQEIVQMRRGLSPRER
;
A
#
# COMPACT_ATOMS: atom_id res chain seq x y z
N MET A 1 -24.54 -24.83 21.18
CA MET A 1 -25.08 -23.58 20.62
C MET A 1 -24.29 -23.33 19.36
N SER A 2 -24.85 -23.62 18.18
CA SER A 2 -24.11 -23.54 16.92
C SER A 2 -23.89 -22.08 16.53
N ASP A 3 -22.65 -21.69 16.31
CA ASP A 3 -22.19 -20.35 15.90
C ASP A 3 -22.61 -19.96 14.46
N ASP A 4 -23.56 -20.67 13.87
CA ASP A 4 -23.90 -20.64 12.44
C ASP A 4 -24.62 -19.37 11.97
N GLY A 5 -24.95 -18.45 12.89
CA GLY A 5 -25.63 -17.19 12.57
C GLY A 5 -24.96 -15.92 13.09
N LEU A 6 -23.94 -16.02 13.95
CA LEU A 6 -23.39 -14.84 14.63
C LEU A 6 -22.25 -14.17 13.86
N PHE A 7 -21.51 -14.96 13.07
CA PHE A 7 -20.29 -14.52 12.42
C PHE A 7 -20.39 -14.63 10.90
N PRO A 8 -20.05 -13.58 10.14
CA PRO A 8 -19.86 -13.66 8.71
C PRO A 8 -18.87 -14.78 8.35
N LYS A 9 -19.09 -15.47 7.22
CA LYS A 9 -18.23 -16.56 6.71
C LYS A 9 -16.71 -16.29 6.82
N PRO A 10 -16.20 -15.08 6.51
CA PRO A 10 -14.77 -14.77 6.64
C PRO A 10 -14.23 -14.97 8.07
N TYR A 11 -15.06 -14.71 9.08
CA TYR A 11 -14.66 -14.82 10.48
C TYR A 11 -14.68 -16.28 10.97
N GLN A 12 -15.60 -17.09 10.44
CA GLN A 12 -15.59 -18.53 10.67
C GLN A 12 -14.35 -19.20 10.08
N GLU A 13 -13.92 -18.78 8.88
CA GLU A 13 -12.68 -19.25 8.26
C GLU A 13 -11.44 -18.86 9.08
N PHE A 14 -11.40 -17.62 9.57
CA PHE A 14 -10.35 -17.17 10.49
C PHE A 14 -10.30 -18.01 11.77
N LEU A 15 -11.44 -18.30 12.40
CA LEU A 15 -11.50 -19.10 13.63
C LEU A 15 -10.95 -20.53 13.44
N LYS A 16 -11.12 -21.12 12.25
CA LYS A 16 -10.55 -22.44 11.92
C LYS A 16 -9.03 -22.41 11.78
N GLN A 17 -8.46 -21.29 11.35
CA GLN A 17 -7.02 -21.13 11.07
C GLN A 17 -6.27 -20.38 12.18
N ARG A 18 -6.96 -20.00 13.26
CA ARG A 18 -6.41 -19.15 14.33
C ARG A 18 -5.14 -19.70 15.01
N GLU A 19 -4.98 -21.02 15.04
CA GLU A 19 -3.82 -21.68 15.68
C GLU A 19 -2.65 -21.85 14.71
N GLU A 20 -2.90 -21.80 13.40
CA GLU A 20 -1.88 -21.88 12.36
C GLU A 20 -1.33 -20.50 11.98
N VAL A 21 -2.14 -19.45 12.12
CA VAL A 21 -1.77 -18.09 11.75
C VAL A 21 -1.12 -17.38 12.93
N LYS A 22 0.21 -17.17 12.85
CA LYS A 22 0.91 -16.24 13.75
C LYS A 22 0.32 -14.84 13.55
N GLY A 23 -0.38 -14.33 14.57
CA GLY A 23 -0.94 -12.98 14.56
C GLY A 23 0.14 -11.91 14.44
N TYR A 24 -0.29 -10.68 14.18
CA TYR A 24 0.60 -9.53 14.20
C TYR A 24 1.12 -9.32 15.62
N GLU A 25 2.41 -9.56 15.83
CA GLU A 25 3.03 -9.38 17.12
C GLU A 25 3.38 -7.90 17.31
N PHE A 26 2.57 -7.20 18.12
CA PHE A 26 2.73 -5.77 18.36
C PHE A 26 4.12 -5.38 18.88
N GLN A 27 4.83 -6.30 19.53
CA GLN A 27 6.21 -6.10 20.02
C GLN A 27 7.28 -6.32 18.94
N HIS A 28 6.95 -7.06 17.87
CA HIS A 28 7.79 -7.29 16.70
C HIS A 28 7.25 -6.52 15.48
N ALA A 29 6.83 -5.27 15.68
CA ALA A 29 6.62 -4.37 14.56
C ALA A 29 7.96 -4.27 13.79
N PRO A 30 7.98 -4.50 12.47
CA PRO A 30 9.21 -4.32 11.70
C PRO A 30 9.71 -2.90 11.94
N ALA A 31 10.86 -2.78 12.59
CA ALA A 31 11.48 -1.51 12.92
C ALA A 31 11.91 -0.83 11.62
N GLY A 32 11.00 -0.05 11.05
CA GLY A 32 11.15 0.48 9.70
C GLY A 32 9.97 1.32 9.32
N SER A 33 9.71 2.40 10.08
CA SER A 33 8.91 3.49 9.52
C SER A 33 9.78 4.20 8.48
N ALA A 34 9.85 3.63 7.28
CA ALA A 34 10.41 4.34 6.15
C ALA A 34 9.41 5.45 5.79
N PRO A 35 9.79 6.73 5.90
CA PRO A 35 8.89 7.79 5.46
C PRO A 35 8.57 7.55 3.98
N PRO A 36 7.30 7.65 3.57
CA PRO A 36 6.95 7.51 2.18
C PRO A 36 7.73 8.55 1.37
N PRO A 37 8.19 8.20 0.15
CA PRO A 37 8.93 9.15 -0.68
C PRO A 37 8.07 10.39 -0.90
N VAL A 38 8.54 11.53 -0.38
CA VAL A 38 7.86 12.81 -0.55
C VAL A 38 8.19 13.31 -1.95
N VAL A 39 7.17 13.47 -2.78
CA VAL A 39 7.35 14.07 -4.13
C VAL A 39 7.73 15.54 -3.95
N THR A 40 9.02 15.85 -4.05
CA THR A 40 9.53 17.22 -3.98
C THR A 40 9.35 17.90 -5.34
N PHE A 41 8.55 18.97 -5.39
CA PHE A 41 8.45 19.82 -6.58
C PHE A 41 9.52 20.91 -6.54
N ARG A 42 10.15 21.21 -7.69
CA ARG A 42 11.11 22.31 -7.85
C ARG A 42 10.56 23.68 -7.40
N SER A 43 9.23 23.83 -7.40
CA SER A 43 8.53 25.01 -6.87
C SER A 43 7.27 24.56 -6.13
N LYS A 44 6.99 25.14 -4.96
CA LYS A 44 5.77 24.87 -4.19
C LYS A 44 4.54 25.14 -5.05
N LEU A 45 3.58 24.20 -5.07
CA LEU A 45 2.35 24.33 -5.83
C LEU A 45 1.48 25.43 -5.21
N ARG A 46 1.33 26.57 -5.90
CA ARG A 46 0.40 27.63 -5.48
C ARG A 46 -0.94 27.36 -6.15
N TRP A 47 -2.06 27.62 -5.46
CA TRP A 47 -3.38 27.28 -6.01
C TRP A 47 -3.77 28.14 -7.23
N TRP A 48 -3.10 29.28 -7.45
CA TRP A 48 -3.34 30.23 -8.53
C TRP A 48 -2.38 30.14 -9.73
N THR A 49 -1.56 29.08 -9.81
CA THR A 49 -0.68 28.90 -10.98
C THR A 49 -1.47 28.35 -12.16
N TRP A 50 -1.41 29.06 -13.29
CA TRP A 50 -2.08 28.69 -14.55
C TRP A 50 -1.67 27.32 -15.11
N ASP A 51 -0.47 26.83 -14.78
CA ASP A 51 0.06 25.54 -15.21
C ASP A 51 -0.26 24.38 -14.25
N ARG A 52 -1.13 24.61 -13.25
CA ARG A 52 -1.54 23.61 -12.23
C ARG A 52 -2.05 22.31 -12.86
N TRP A 53 -2.88 22.39 -13.90
CA TRP A 53 -3.46 21.20 -14.54
C TRP A 53 -2.39 20.31 -15.18
N ARG A 54 -1.39 20.93 -15.82
CA ARG A 54 -0.28 20.23 -16.48
C ARG A 54 0.59 19.51 -15.45
N ARG A 55 0.90 20.19 -14.34
CA ARG A 55 1.65 19.62 -13.23
C ARG A 55 0.89 18.52 -12.50
N MET A 56 -0.42 18.66 -12.31
CA MET A 56 -1.25 17.61 -11.73
C MET A 56 -1.26 16.35 -12.59
N LYS A 57 -1.23 16.50 -13.92
CA LYS A 57 -1.08 15.37 -14.84
C LYS A 57 0.24 14.63 -14.62
N THR A 58 1.36 15.36 -14.52
CA THR A 58 2.68 14.77 -14.22
C THR A 58 2.69 14.02 -12.89
N ILE A 59 2.10 14.60 -11.84
CA ILE A 59 2.03 13.95 -10.51
C ILE A 59 1.26 12.64 -10.56
N ARG A 60 0.14 12.59 -11.27
CA ARG A 60 -0.62 11.36 -11.45
C ARG A 60 0.19 10.31 -12.22
N GLN A 61 0.89 10.72 -13.28
CA GLN A 61 1.75 9.82 -14.07
C GLN A 61 2.87 9.20 -13.21
N GLU A 62 3.58 10.00 -12.42
CA GLU A 62 4.61 9.49 -11.50
C GLU A 62 4.03 8.55 -10.44
N ARG A 63 2.87 8.91 -9.87
CA ARG A 63 2.17 8.04 -8.90
C ARG A 63 1.82 6.68 -9.51
N ASP A 64 1.26 6.69 -10.71
CA ASP A 64 0.82 5.47 -11.39
C ASP A 64 2.03 4.60 -11.77
N LYS A 65 3.17 5.21 -12.14
CA LYS A 65 4.44 4.51 -12.35
C LYS A 65 4.92 3.81 -11.07
N PHE A 66 5.00 4.52 -9.95
CA PHE A 66 5.39 3.89 -8.67
C PHE A 66 4.44 2.77 -8.25
N GLN A 67 3.13 2.95 -8.48
CA GLN A 67 2.16 1.93 -8.17
C GLN A 67 2.36 0.67 -9.04
N GLN A 68 2.66 0.84 -10.32
CA GLN A 68 3.00 -0.28 -11.21
C GLN A 68 4.28 -1.00 -10.77
N GLU A 69 5.33 -0.26 -10.39
CA GLU A 69 6.58 -0.84 -9.89
C GLU A 69 6.33 -1.70 -8.62
N ILE A 70 5.53 -1.21 -7.67
CA ILE A 70 5.16 -1.97 -6.47
C ILE A 70 4.39 -3.26 -6.83
N VAL A 71 3.45 -3.17 -7.77
CA VAL A 71 2.68 -4.33 -8.25
C VAL A 71 3.60 -5.35 -8.94
N GLN A 72 4.57 -4.90 -9.72
CA GLN A 72 5.55 -5.76 -10.39
C GLN A 72 6.48 -6.43 -9.38
N MET A 73 6.99 -5.70 -8.39
CA MET A 73 7.79 -6.27 -7.30
C MET A 73 7.02 -7.37 -6.55
N ARG A 74 5.74 -7.15 -6.24
CA ARG A 74 4.87 -8.17 -5.60
C ARG A 74 4.67 -9.42 -6.45
N ARG A 75 4.73 -9.29 -7.78
CA ARG A 75 4.61 -10.41 -8.73
C ARG A 75 5.94 -11.15 -8.96
N GLY A 76 7.00 -10.80 -8.23
CA GLY A 76 8.34 -11.37 -8.42
C GLY A 76 9.05 -10.88 -9.69
N LEU A 77 8.49 -9.89 -10.40
CA LEU A 77 9.08 -9.27 -11.58
C LEU A 77 9.94 -8.09 -11.13
N SER A 78 11.02 -8.37 -10.39
CA SER A 78 12.01 -7.35 -10.04
C SER A 78 12.86 -7.01 -11.28
N PRO A 79 12.95 -5.75 -11.72
CA PRO A 79 13.86 -5.34 -12.79
C PRO A 79 15.34 -5.25 -12.35
N ARG A 80 15.68 -5.61 -11.10
CA ARG A 80 17.04 -5.42 -10.54
C ARG A 80 18.07 -6.50 -10.94
N GLU A 81 17.77 -7.33 -11.92
CA GLU A 81 18.73 -8.30 -12.47
C GLU A 81 18.83 -8.13 -14.00
N ARG A 82 19.37 -6.99 -14.47
CA ARG A 82 20.09 -6.85 -15.74
C ARG A 82 21.14 -5.76 -15.65
#